data_AF-A0AAU9IT31-F1
#
_entry.id   AF-A0AAU9IT31-F1
#
_cell.length_a   1.000
_cell.length_b   1.000
_cell.length_c   1.000
_cell.angle_alpha   90.00
_cell.angle_beta   90.00
_cell.angle_gamma   90.00
#
_symmetry.space_group_name_H-M   'P 1'
#
loop_
_entity.id
_entity.type
_entity.pdbx_description
1 polymer ?
#
loop_
_entity_poly.entity_id
_entity_poly.type
_entity_poly.pdbx_seq_one_letter_code
_entity_poly.pdbx_strand_id
1 'polypeptide(L)'
;MDYLDQLPIDGFNHDLFERNKTLLDQGVAPKPYTKTGTTIVGLMYEGGVVLGADTRATGGSMVLDKMCDKLHMLAPNIFAAGAGTAADLEHVTLNIGYQLELLRLYSGRQSRVITAITLLTEHLFKYGGNIGAYLIVGGVDASGPQLFMISADGTYRHHPFHTMGSGSLAAMSMFETEYRDHMTKEEAMQLAAKAVESGIFNDLGSGSSVDLVAVDKDGHDHKRTLRNYNHKAYKSTIEYNFPRGVTPVKKEYPLVITEVSAMDLE
;
A
#
# COMPACT_ATOMS: atom_id res chain seq x y z
N MET A 1 -2.16 28.42 -31.75
CA MET A 1 -2.44 28.74 -30.34
C MET A 1 -1.12 28.70 -29.62
N ASP A 2 -0.82 29.74 -28.86
CA ASP A 2 0.35 29.72 -27.99
C ASP A 2 0.15 28.68 -26.89
N TYR A 3 1.20 28.03 -26.39
CA TYR A 3 1.07 27.01 -25.34
C TYR A 3 0.40 27.58 -24.08
N LEU A 4 0.63 28.87 -23.84
CA LEU A 4 0.02 29.62 -22.75
C LEU A 4 -1.50 29.78 -22.90
N ASP A 5 -2.03 29.76 -24.13
CA ASP A 5 -3.47 29.85 -24.40
C ASP A 5 -4.21 28.52 -24.12
N GLN A 6 -3.48 27.43 -23.93
CA GLN A 6 -4.03 26.10 -23.65
C GLN A 6 -4.03 25.76 -22.15
N LEU A 7 -3.42 26.59 -21.32
CA LEU A 7 -3.40 26.35 -19.87
C LEU A 7 -4.73 26.80 -19.25
N PRO A 8 -5.38 25.96 -18.42
CA PRO A 8 -6.59 26.36 -17.70
C PRO A 8 -6.33 27.62 -16.87
N ILE A 9 -7.17 28.64 -17.07
CA ILE A 9 -7.04 29.97 -16.45
C ILE A 9 -7.24 29.91 -14.93
N ASP A 10 -7.96 28.90 -14.44
CA ASP A 10 -8.35 28.67 -13.05
C ASP A 10 -7.34 27.84 -12.25
N GLY A 11 -6.22 27.42 -12.85
CA GLY A 11 -5.16 26.67 -12.18
C GLY A 11 -5.50 25.21 -11.86
N PHE A 12 -6.73 24.77 -12.17
CA PHE A 12 -7.18 23.40 -12.02
C PHE A 12 -7.52 22.81 -13.40
N ASN A 13 -6.95 21.66 -13.74
CA ASN A 13 -7.29 20.94 -14.97
C ASN A 13 -8.22 19.76 -14.64
N HIS A 14 -9.46 19.83 -15.10
CA HIS A 14 -10.48 18.78 -14.92
C HIS A 14 -10.82 18.05 -16.23
N ASP A 15 -10.02 18.19 -17.28
CA ASP A 15 -10.30 17.63 -18.61
C ASP A 15 -10.52 16.11 -18.57
N LEU A 16 -9.77 15.42 -17.70
CA LEU A 16 -9.91 13.97 -17.49
C LEU A 16 -11.25 13.59 -16.86
N PHE A 17 -11.76 14.41 -15.94
CA PHE A 17 -13.06 14.20 -15.32
C PHE A 17 -14.18 14.42 -16.35
N GLU A 18 -14.13 15.51 -17.12
CA GLU A 18 -15.12 15.80 -18.17
C GLU A 18 -15.12 14.75 -19.28
N ARG A 19 -13.93 14.27 -19.69
CA ARG A 19 -13.79 13.15 -20.62
C ARG A 19 -14.45 11.89 -20.05
N ASN A 20 -14.14 11.53 -18.81
CA ASN A 20 -14.72 10.33 -18.18
C ASN A 20 -16.24 10.43 -18.06
N LYS A 21 -16.78 11.61 -17.70
CA LYS A 21 -18.22 11.88 -17.67
C LYS A 21 -18.87 11.69 -19.05
N THR A 22 -18.25 12.24 -20.09
CA THR A 22 -18.73 12.11 -21.47
C THR A 22 -18.74 10.65 -21.93
N LEU A 23 -17.73 9.87 -21.57
CA LEU A 23 -17.67 8.42 -21.86
C LEU A 23 -18.79 7.66 -21.16
N LEU A 24 -19.10 8.01 -19.90
CA LEU A 24 -20.22 7.44 -19.15
C LEU A 24 -21.55 7.75 -19.84
N ASP A 25 -21.76 9.00 -20.26
CA ASP A 25 -22.96 9.44 -20.98
C ASP A 25 -23.11 8.73 -22.34
N GLN A 26 -22.00 8.34 -22.98
CA GLN A 26 -21.95 7.53 -24.19
C GLN A 26 -22.17 6.02 -23.94
N GLY A 27 -22.42 5.61 -22.70
CA GLY A 27 -22.67 4.22 -22.33
C GLY A 27 -21.39 3.38 -22.16
N VAL A 28 -20.21 3.99 -22.11
CA VAL A 28 -18.96 3.28 -21.79
C VAL A 28 -18.94 3.01 -20.29
N ALA A 29 -19.17 1.75 -19.92
CA ALA A 29 -19.09 1.33 -18.53
C ALA A 29 -17.62 1.27 -18.08
N PRO A 30 -17.25 1.90 -16.95
CA PRO A 30 -15.93 1.76 -16.38
C PRO A 30 -15.74 0.30 -15.93
N LYS A 31 -14.53 -0.24 -16.10
CA LYS A 31 -14.22 -1.56 -15.58
C LYS A 31 -14.41 -1.54 -14.06
N PRO A 32 -15.15 -2.49 -13.47
CA PRO A 32 -15.27 -2.56 -12.03
C PRO A 32 -13.88 -2.75 -11.42
N TYR A 33 -13.59 -2.00 -10.36
CA TYR A 33 -12.39 -2.25 -9.57
C TYR A 33 -12.69 -3.33 -8.53
N THR A 34 -11.70 -4.17 -8.27
CA THR A 34 -11.85 -5.26 -7.30
C THR A 34 -11.56 -4.70 -5.92
N LYS A 35 -12.59 -4.57 -5.09
CA LYS A 35 -12.43 -4.19 -3.69
C LYS A 35 -11.63 -5.27 -2.97
N THR A 36 -10.53 -4.86 -2.34
CA THR A 36 -9.76 -5.73 -1.45
C THR A 36 -10.18 -5.48 -0.01
N GLY A 37 -10.23 -6.54 0.78
CA GLY A 37 -10.32 -6.44 2.22
C GLY A 37 -8.93 -6.24 2.83
N THR A 38 -8.81 -5.29 3.75
CA THR A 38 -7.52 -4.86 4.32
C THR A 38 -7.73 -4.23 5.68
N THR A 39 -6.80 -4.45 6.61
CA THR A 39 -6.67 -3.66 7.84
C THR A 39 -5.28 -3.03 7.86
N ILE A 40 -5.23 -1.70 7.85
CA ILE A 40 -4.00 -0.95 8.11
C ILE A 40 -4.17 -0.04 9.31
N VAL A 41 -3.08 0.15 10.04
CA VAL A 41 -3.03 0.95 11.25
C VAL A 41 -1.73 1.76 11.29
N GLY A 42 -1.75 2.87 12.02
CA GLY A 42 -0.55 3.58 12.40
C GLY A 42 -0.71 4.27 13.74
N LEU A 43 0.37 4.38 14.50
CA LEU A 43 0.41 5.15 15.73
C LEU A 43 1.78 5.80 15.97
N MET A 44 1.77 6.94 16.66
CA MET A 44 2.96 7.65 17.13
C MET A 44 3.39 7.11 18.49
N TYR A 45 4.69 7.07 18.73
CA TYR A 45 5.29 6.70 20.01
C TYR A 45 6.43 7.66 20.35
N GLU A 46 7.01 7.53 21.55
CA GLU A 46 8.13 8.38 21.94
C GLU A 46 9.36 8.13 21.05
N GLY A 47 9.60 9.06 20.12
CA GLY A 47 10.76 9.04 19.22
C GLY A 47 10.47 8.52 17.81
N GLY A 48 9.23 8.11 17.49
CA GLY A 48 8.93 7.58 16.16
C GLY A 48 7.46 7.28 15.86
N VAL A 49 7.25 6.53 14.78
CA VAL A 49 5.94 6.03 14.34
C VAL A 49 6.01 4.54 14.03
N VAL A 50 4.90 3.82 14.25
CA VAL A 50 4.73 2.44 13.81
C VAL A 50 3.57 2.40 12.83
N LEU A 51 3.77 1.73 11.69
CA LEU A 51 2.71 1.35 10.77
C LEU A 51 2.55 -0.17 10.80
N GLY A 52 1.31 -0.63 10.59
CA GLY A 52 1.01 -2.06 10.58
C GLY A 52 -0.06 -2.39 9.56
N ALA A 53 0.03 -3.60 8.99
CA ALA A 53 -0.93 -4.11 8.02
C ALA A 53 -1.08 -5.63 8.12
N ASP A 54 -2.23 -6.13 7.68
CA ASP A 54 -2.41 -7.56 7.42
C ASP A 54 -1.88 -7.96 6.02
N THR A 55 -1.60 -9.24 5.79
CA THR A 55 -0.97 -9.70 4.53
C THR A 55 -1.92 -10.34 3.52
N ARG A 56 -3.23 -10.39 3.80
CA ARG A 56 -4.22 -10.96 2.89
C ARG A 56 -4.59 -9.97 1.78
N ALA A 57 -4.61 -10.43 0.52
CA ALA A 57 -5.23 -9.71 -0.59
C ALA A 57 -6.37 -10.54 -1.18
N THR A 58 -7.55 -9.93 -1.30
CA THR A 58 -8.75 -10.59 -1.84
C THR A 58 -9.08 -10.10 -3.26
N GLY A 59 -9.57 -11.02 -4.09
CA GLY A 59 -10.17 -10.76 -5.39
C GLY A 59 -11.66 -11.01 -5.29
N GLY A 60 -12.43 -9.99 -4.90
CA GLY A 60 -13.81 -10.20 -4.48
C GLY A 60 -13.85 -11.05 -3.20
N SER A 61 -14.57 -12.16 -3.22
CA SER A 61 -14.72 -13.07 -2.07
C SER A 61 -13.59 -14.11 -1.93
N MET A 62 -12.67 -14.19 -2.89
CA MET A 62 -11.58 -15.16 -2.89
C MET A 62 -10.28 -14.55 -2.39
N VAL A 63 -9.51 -15.28 -1.60
CA VAL A 63 -8.14 -14.88 -1.23
C VAL A 63 -7.21 -15.18 -2.41
N LEU A 64 -6.64 -14.13 -3.02
CA LEU A 64 -5.70 -14.25 -4.14
C LEU A 64 -4.26 -14.38 -3.66
N ASP A 65 -3.89 -13.62 -2.63
CA ASP A 65 -2.57 -13.68 -2.00
C ASP A 65 -2.72 -13.69 -0.47
N LYS A 66 -1.87 -14.48 0.19
CA LYS A 66 -1.80 -14.60 1.65
C LYS A 66 -0.64 -13.81 2.26
N MET A 67 0.32 -13.39 1.43
CA MET A 67 1.58 -12.75 1.86
C MET A 67 1.85 -11.44 1.10
N CYS A 68 0.77 -10.73 0.74
CA CYS A 68 0.83 -9.43 0.07
C CYS A 68 1.45 -8.38 1.01
N ASP A 69 2.33 -7.54 0.47
CA ASP A 69 2.91 -6.41 1.18
C ASP A 69 2.05 -5.15 0.96
N LYS A 70 1.77 -4.44 2.04
CA LYS A 70 0.94 -3.22 2.05
C LYS A 70 1.67 -2.03 2.67
N LEU A 71 2.92 -2.20 3.08
CA LEU A 71 3.77 -1.19 3.72
C LEU A 71 4.80 -0.71 2.71
N HIS A 72 4.48 0.38 2.02
CA HIS A 72 5.28 0.94 0.94
C HIS A 72 6.27 1.97 1.49
N MET A 73 7.56 1.81 1.17
CA MET A 73 8.57 2.82 1.47
C MET A 73 8.47 3.97 0.48
N LEU A 74 8.24 5.20 0.96
CA LEU A 74 8.26 6.41 0.13
C LEU A 74 9.63 7.08 0.14
N ALA A 75 10.31 7.03 1.29
CA ALA A 75 11.67 7.52 1.50
C ALA A 75 12.32 6.71 2.65
N PRO A 76 13.64 6.77 2.86
CA PRO A 76 14.31 6.03 3.95
C PRO A 76 13.74 6.31 5.35
N ASN A 77 13.10 7.48 5.54
CA ASN A 77 12.47 7.95 6.78
C ASN A 77 10.94 8.09 6.69
N ILE A 78 10.29 7.62 5.62
CA ILE A 78 8.85 7.77 5.39
C ILE A 78 8.27 6.49 4.77
N PHE A 79 7.27 5.92 5.43
CA PHE A 79 6.50 4.78 4.94
C PHE A 79 5.01 5.13 4.80
N ALA A 80 4.31 4.38 3.96
CA ALA A 80 2.88 4.47 3.77
C ALA A 80 2.25 3.07 3.84
N ALA A 81 1.23 2.92 4.68
CA ALA A 81 0.35 1.75 4.66
C ALA A 81 -0.83 2.01 3.73
N GLY A 82 -1.11 1.08 2.81
CA GLY A 82 -2.14 1.24 1.78
C GLY A 82 -3.39 0.39 1.98
N ALA A 83 -4.56 1.00 1.76
CA ALA A 83 -5.87 0.33 1.70
C ALA A 83 -6.71 0.82 0.50
N GLY A 84 -7.63 -0.02 0.03
CA GLY A 84 -8.45 0.26 -1.16
C GLY A 84 -8.02 -0.55 -2.39
N THR A 85 -7.94 0.11 -3.55
CA THR A 85 -7.56 -0.54 -4.81
C THR A 85 -6.05 -0.75 -4.83
N ALA A 86 -5.59 -2.01 -4.85
CA ALA A 86 -4.18 -2.36 -4.76
C ALA A 86 -3.31 -1.70 -5.86
N ALA A 87 -3.78 -1.72 -7.11
CA ALA A 87 -3.05 -1.13 -8.23
C ALA A 87 -2.91 0.40 -8.13
N ASP A 88 -3.96 1.08 -7.64
CA ASP A 88 -3.94 2.53 -7.44
C ASP A 88 -2.90 2.89 -6.37
N LEU A 89 -2.90 2.16 -5.25
CA LEU A 89 -1.94 2.36 -4.16
C LEU A 89 -0.50 2.19 -4.63
N GLU A 90 -0.21 1.10 -5.33
CA GLU A 90 1.14 0.80 -5.81
C GLU A 90 1.62 1.89 -6.78
N HIS A 91 0.77 2.30 -7.72
CA HIS A 91 1.15 3.33 -8.68
C HIS A 91 1.37 4.70 -8.02
N VAL A 92 0.47 5.11 -7.11
CA VAL A 92 0.58 6.38 -6.40
C VAL A 92 1.81 6.40 -5.51
N THR A 93 2.02 5.36 -4.69
CA THR A 93 3.17 5.31 -3.76
C THR A 93 4.50 5.27 -4.51
N LEU A 94 4.62 4.51 -5.60
CA LEU A 94 5.82 4.50 -6.44
C LEU A 94 6.11 5.87 -7.05
N ASN A 95 5.10 6.52 -7.65
CA ASN A 95 5.27 7.83 -8.28
C ASN A 95 5.75 8.88 -7.27
N ILE A 96 5.13 8.91 -6.09
CA ILE A 96 5.51 9.83 -5.02
C ILE A 96 6.91 9.51 -4.48
N GLY A 97 7.25 8.22 -4.33
CA GLY A 97 8.60 7.79 -3.96
C GLY A 97 9.67 8.32 -4.92
N TYR A 98 9.43 8.24 -6.23
CA TYR A 98 10.35 8.78 -7.24
C TYR A 98 10.49 10.29 -7.17
N GLN A 99 9.40 11.03 -6.96
CA GLN A 99 9.46 12.49 -6.81
C GLN A 99 10.22 12.92 -5.55
N LEU A 100 10.02 12.21 -4.44
CA LEU A 100 10.75 12.45 -3.19
C LEU A 100 12.24 12.12 -3.33
N GLU A 101 12.57 11.05 -4.05
CA GLU A 101 13.96 10.69 -4.34
C GLU A 101 14.64 11.74 -5.21
N LEU A 102 14.00 12.19 -6.29
CA LEU A 102 14.52 13.25 -7.14
C LEU A 102 14.77 14.54 -6.33
N LEU A 103 13.82 14.93 -5.48
CA LEU A 103 13.96 16.11 -4.61
C LEU A 103 15.10 15.94 -3.60
N ARG A 104 15.27 14.75 -3.02
CA ARG A 104 16.36 14.43 -2.09
C ARG A 104 17.73 14.52 -2.79
N LEU A 105 17.85 13.96 -4.00
CA LEU A 105 19.07 14.00 -4.80
C LEU A 105 19.43 15.44 -5.21
N TYR A 106 18.45 16.25 -5.60
CA TYR A 106 18.66 17.65 -5.96
C TYR A 106 19.05 18.51 -4.75
N SER A 107 18.34 18.37 -3.64
CA SER A 107 18.54 19.22 -2.45
C SER A 107 19.69 18.78 -1.56
N GLY A 108 20.16 17.54 -1.68
CA GLY A 108 21.14 16.92 -0.78
C GLY A 108 20.64 16.79 0.67
N ARG A 109 19.32 16.84 0.88
CA ARG A 109 18.69 16.82 2.21
C ARG A 109 17.63 15.72 2.30
N GLN A 110 17.42 15.20 3.50
CA GLN A 110 16.41 14.18 3.74
C GLN A 110 14.98 14.71 3.47
N SER A 111 14.12 13.82 2.97
CA SER A 111 12.72 14.12 2.65
C SER A 111 11.92 14.51 3.90
N ARG A 112 11.08 15.54 3.78
CA ARG A 112 10.13 15.95 4.83
C ARG A 112 8.82 15.20 4.70
N VAL A 113 8.22 14.82 5.82
CA VAL A 113 6.94 14.10 5.83
C VAL A 113 5.87 14.96 5.16
N ILE A 114 5.80 16.25 5.50
CA ILE A 114 4.82 17.17 4.92
C ILE A 114 4.92 17.28 3.40
N THR A 115 6.12 17.17 2.83
CA THR A 115 6.29 17.17 1.36
C THR A 115 5.63 15.96 0.72
N ALA A 116 5.78 14.77 1.32
CA ALA A 116 5.09 13.57 0.86
C ALA A 116 3.56 13.73 0.94
N ILE A 117 3.06 14.30 2.04
CA ILE A 117 1.62 14.58 2.21
C ILE A 117 1.12 15.54 1.13
N THR A 118 1.81 16.65 0.88
CA THR A 118 1.41 17.63 -0.15
C THR A 118 1.35 17.01 -1.54
N LEU A 119 2.36 16.23 -1.94
CA LEU A 119 2.38 15.58 -3.25
C LEU A 119 1.25 14.55 -3.38
N LEU A 120 0.97 13.80 -2.31
CA LEU A 120 -0.11 12.81 -2.28
C LEU A 120 -1.49 13.47 -2.38
N THR A 121 -1.73 14.51 -1.58
CA THR A 121 -3.05 15.17 -1.53
C THR A 121 -3.33 15.92 -2.82
N GLU A 122 -2.33 16.61 -3.40
CA GLU A 122 -2.45 17.27 -4.70
C GLU A 122 -2.76 16.24 -5.80
N HIS A 123 -2.02 15.13 -5.82
CA HIS A 123 -2.24 14.06 -6.80
C HIS A 123 -3.67 13.49 -6.68
N LEU A 124 -4.09 13.07 -5.49
CA LEU A 124 -5.42 12.46 -5.29
C LEU A 124 -6.56 13.44 -5.54
N PHE A 125 -6.43 14.69 -5.10
CA PHE A 125 -7.43 15.73 -5.31
C PHE A 125 -7.66 16.03 -6.80
N LYS A 126 -6.58 16.03 -7.61
CA LYS A 126 -6.68 16.19 -9.07
C LYS A 126 -7.61 15.17 -9.72
N TYR A 127 -7.67 13.96 -9.19
CA TYR A 127 -8.55 12.89 -9.69
C TYR A 127 -9.91 12.84 -8.99
N GLY A 128 -10.20 13.75 -8.04
CA GLY A 128 -11.53 13.91 -7.44
C GLY A 128 -12.10 12.62 -6.83
N GLY A 129 -11.26 11.78 -6.23
CA GLY A 129 -11.69 10.50 -5.63
C GLY A 129 -11.78 9.30 -6.57
N ASN A 130 -11.43 9.44 -7.85
CA ASN A 130 -11.45 8.33 -8.82
C ASN A 130 -10.28 7.34 -8.64
N ILE A 131 -9.22 7.76 -7.94
CA ILE A 131 -8.12 6.88 -7.53
C ILE A 131 -8.45 6.36 -6.13
N GLY A 132 -8.73 5.06 -6.01
CA GLY A 132 -9.20 4.42 -4.78
C GLY A 132 -8.10 4.14 -3.76
N ALA A 133 -7.19 5.10 -3.54
CA ALA A 133 -6.05 4.99 -2.65
C ALA A 133 -6.36 5.65 -1.29
N TYR A 134 -6.31 4.87 -0.23
CA TYR A 134 -6.44 5.32 1.16
C TYR A 134 -5.15 4.98 1.88
N LEU A 135 -4.50 5.99 2.48
CA LEU A 135 -3.13 5.86 2.95
C LEU A 135 -3.01 6.31 4.40
N ILE A 136 -2.24 5.56 5.19
CA ILE A 136 -1.67 6.06 6.44
C ILE A 136 -0.19 6.28 6.19
N VAL A 137 0.26 7.54 6.23
CA VAL A 137 1.64 7.94 5.98
C VAL A 137 2.29 8.32 7.30
N GLY A 138 3.39 7.66 7.63
CA GLY A 138 4.16 7.89 8.84
C GLY A 138 5.63 8.09 8.52
N GLY A 139 6.26 9.05 9.18
CA GLY A 139 7.69 9.23 9.07
C GLY A 139 8.26 10.09 10.19
N VAL A 140 9.59 10.18 10.21
CA VAL A 140 10.33 11.02 11.14
C VAL A 140 11.21 11.96 10.33
N ASP A 141 11.06 13.25 10.55
CA ASP A 141 11.93 14.28 9.96
C ASP A 141 12.45 15.23 11.04
N ALA A 142 13.12 16.33 10.65
CA ALA A 142 13.71 17.24 11.65
C ALA A 142 12.67 17.99 12.50
N SER A 143 11.38 17.91 12.18
CA SER A 143 10.28 18.42 13.02
C SER A 143 9.77 17.37 14.01
N GLY A 144 10.28 16.13 13.95
CA GLY A 144 9.88 15.01 14.80
C GLY A 144 9.01 13.98 14.07
N PRO A 145 8.45 13.00 14.81
CA PRO A 145 7.53 12.00 14.28
C PRO A 145 6.21 12.65 13.86
N GLN A 146 5.70 12.25 12.70
CA GLN A 146 4.42 12.73 12.17
C GLN A 146 3.65 11.57 11.54
N LEU A 147 2.32 11.57 11.74
CA LEU A 147 1.43 10.54 11.24
C LEU A 147 0.16 11.16 10.64
N PHE A 148 -0.12 10.81 9.38
CA PHE A 148 -1.23 11.34 8.62
C PHE A 148 -2.09 10.22 8.04
N MET A 149 -3.41 10.43 8.06
CA MET A 149 -4.35 9.69 7.25
C MET A 149 -4.67 10.52 6.00
N ILE A 150 -4.71 9.90 4.83
CA ILE A 150 -5.09 10.51 3.56
C ILE A 150 -6.20 9.68 2.91
N SER A 151 -7.30 10.34 2.55
CA SER A 151 -8.42 9.74 1.84
C SER A 151 -8.28 9.90 0.33
N ALA A 152 -8.99 9.06 -0.44
CA ALA A 152 -8.98 9.07 -1.90
C ALA A 152 -9.36 10.43 -2.54
N ASP A 153 -10.11 11.27 -1.83
CA ASP A 153 -10.50 12.62 -2.27
C ASP A 153 -9.41 13.68 -2.05
N GLY A 154 -8.25 13.30 -1.51
CA GLY A 154 -7.15 14.20 -1.20
C GLY A 154 -7.28 14.91 0.16
N THR A 155 -8.30 14.61 0.95
CA THR A 155 -8.38 15.11 2.34
C THR A 155 -7.39 14.38 3.24
N TYR A 156 -6.80 15.10 4.20
CA TYR A 156 -5.86 14.51 5.15
C TYR A 156 -6.15 14.95 6.60
N ARG A 157 -5.74 14.10 7.56
CA ARG A 157 -5.84 14.40 9.00
C ARG A 157 -4.56 13.99 9.73
N HIS A 158 -4.13 14.82 10.68
CA HIS A 158 -2.98 14.56 11.55
C HIS A 158 -3.46 14.20 12.96
N HIS A 159 -3.19 12.98 13.40
CA HIS A 159 -3.58 12.48 14.72
C HIS A 159 -2.55 11.46 15.25
N PRO A 160 -2.52 11.20 16.56
CA PRO A 160 -1.59 10.26 17.18
C PRO A 160 -1.72 8.82 16.70
N PHE A 161 -2.91 8.42 16.24
CA PHE A 161 -3.14 7.11 15.65
C PHE A 161 -4.23 7.18 14.59
N HIS A 162 -4.20 6.24 13.65
CA HIS A 162 -5.17 6.11 12.57
C HIS A 162 -5.40 4.64 12.23
N THR A 163 -6.60 4.31 11.75
CA THR A 163 -6.90 3.02 11.14
C THR A 163 -7.65 3.23 9.82
N MET A 164 -7.40 2.36 8.84
CA MET A 164 -8.11 2.38 7.55
C MET A 164 -8.32 0.96 7.02
N GLY A 165 -9.19 0.84 6.00
CA GLY A 165 -9.58 -0.42 5.40
C GLY A 165 -10.85 -1.03 6.01
N SER A 166 -11.19 -2.25 5.61
CA SER A 166 -12.43 -2.94 6.01
C SER A 166 -12.45 -3.32 7.49
N GLY A 167 -11.32 -3.76 8.06
CA GLY A 167 -11.22 -4.08 9.50
C GLY A 167 -10.84 -2.89 10.39
N SER A 168 -10.88 -1.66 9.86
CA SER A 168 -10.49 -0.43 10.57
C SER A 168 -11.23 -0.21 11.89
N LEU A 169 -12.52 -0.53 11.96
CA LEU A 169 -13.33 -0.33 13.17
C LEU A 169 -12.89 -1.25 14.32
N ALA A 170 -12.59 -2.52 14.01
CA ALA A 170 -12.08 -3.48 14.99
C ALA A 170 -10.65 -3.12 15.46
N ALA A 171 -9.84 -2.55 14.56
CA ALA A 171 -8.53 -2.02 14.92
C ALA A 171 -8.65 -0.74 15.78
N MET A 172 -9.60 0.14 15.47
CA MET A 172 -9.79 1.41 16.19
C MET A 172 -10.17 1.17 17.65
N SER A 173 -11.00 0.17 17.95
CA SER A 173 -11.35 -0.16 19.32
C SER A 173 -10.13 -0.53 20.18
N MET A 174 -9.09 -1.13 19.58
CA MET A 174 -7.84 -1.44 20.29
C MET A 174 -7.05 -0.16 20.62
N PHE A 175 -6.96 0.77 19.67
CA PHE A 175 -6.28 2.04 19.91
C PHE A 175 -7.00 2.90 20.95
N GLU A 176 -8.33 3.05 20.85
CA GLU A 176 -9.10 3.83 21.82
C GLU A 176 -9.04 3.24 23.25
N THR A 177 -8.80 1.93 23.38
CA THR A 177 -8.73 1.26 24.69
C THR A 177 -7.33 1.26 25.30
N GLU A 178 -6.29 1.03 24.50
CA GLU A 178 -4.94 0.73 25.01
C GLU A 178 -3.89 1.80 24.67
N TYR A 179 -4.17 2.75 23.78
CA TYR A 179 -3.22 3.80 23.42
C TYR A 179 -2.93 4.72 24.63
N ARG A 180 -1.65 5.05 24.81
CA ARG A 180 -1.17 6.02 25.79
C ARG A 180 -0.18 6.95 25.12
N ASP A 181 -0.15 8.20 25.54
CA ASP A 181 0.93 9.09 25.14
C ASP A 181 2.27 8.58 25.67
N HIS A 182 3.35 8.90 24.96
CA HIS A 182 4.74 8.55 25.34
C HIS A 182 4.99 7.04 25.51
N MET A 183 4.34 6.20 24.70
CA MET A 183 4.67 4.77 24.65
C MET A 183 6.10 4.55 24.14
N THR A 184 6.73 3.48 24.63
CA THR A 184 7.99 2.97 24.08
C THR A 184 7.77 2.34 22.70
N LYS A 185 8.85 2.16 21.92
CA LYS A 185 8.81 1.50 20.62
C LYS A 185 8.20 0.09 20.72
N GLU A 186 8.58 -0.67 21.74
CA GLU A 186 8.12 -2.04 21.96
C GLU A 186 6.63 -2.09 22.30
N GLU A 187 6.16 -1.22 23.20
CA GLU A 187 4.74 -1.11 23.54
C GLU A 187 3.91 -0.71 22.31
N ALA A 188 4.40 0.25 21.52
CA ALA A 188 3.76 0.71 20.30
C ALA A 188 3.64 -0.41 19.24
N MET A 189 4.73 -1.16 19.01
CA MET A 189 4.70 -2.31 18.10
C MET A 189 3.74 -3.40 18.57
N GLN A 190 3.69 -3.67 19.88
CA GLN A 190 2.74 -4.64 20.44
C GLN A 190 1.29 -4.20 20.25
N LEU A 191 0.99 -2.92 20.50
CA LEU A 191 -0.34 -2.36 20.31
C LEU A 191 -0.76 -2.38 18.83
N ALA A 192 0.13 -1.97 17.92
CA ALA A 192 -0.11 -2.05 16.48
C ALA A 192 -0.42 -3.49 16.04
N ALA A 193 0.36 -4.47 16.52
CA ALA A 193 0.12 -5.87 16.20
C ALA A 193 -1.24 -6.37 16.71
N LYS A 194 -1.63 -6.01 17.94
CA LYS A 194 -2.95 -6.34 18.50
C LYS A 194 -4.09 -5.69 17.71
N ALA A 195 -3.92 -4.44 17.27
CA ALA A 195 -4.92 -3.72 16.49
C ALA A 195 -5.15 -4.39 15.12
N VAL A 196 -4.09 -4.77 14.42
CA VAL A 196 -4.21 -5.55 13.16
C VAL A 196 -4.82 -6.92 13.43
N GLU A 197 -4.41 -7.61 14.51
CA GLU A 197 -4.99 -8.89 14.92
C GLU A 197 -6.50 -8.81 15.14
N SER A 198 -6.99 -7.76 15.80
CA SER A 198 -8.42 -7.51 15.96
C SER A 198 -9.13 -7.42 14.60
N GLY A 199 -8.52 -6.73 13.63
CA GLY A 199 -9.02 -6.72 12.25
C GLY A 199 -9.03 -8.11 11.61
N ILE A 200 -7.95 -8.89 11.75
CA ILE A 200 -7.82 -10.25 11.19
C ILE A 200 -8.94 -11.18 11.67
N PHE A 201 -9.33 -11.11 12.95
CA PHE A 201 -10.33 -12.03 13.51
C PHE A 201 -11.78 -11.54 13.38
N ASN A 202 -12.00 -10.25 13.11
CA ASN A 202 -13.34 -9.66 13.03
C ASN A 202 -13.73 -9.17 11.63
N ASP A 203 -12.82 -9.17 10.65
CA ASP A 203 -13.10 -8.81 9.25
C ASP A 203 -12.77 -9.96 8.30
N LEU A 204 -13.72 -10.30 7.41
CA LEU A 204 -13.54 -11.37 6.40
C LEU A 204 -12.48 -11.01 5.36
N GLY A 205 -12.36 -9.72 5.08
CA GLY A 205 -11.44 -9.17 4.11
C GLY A 205 -9.98 -9.23 4.54
N SER A 206 -9.75 -9.16 5.85
CA SER A 206 -8.41 -9.12 6.46
C SER A 206 -7.95 -10.52 6.89
N GLY A 207 -6.64 -10.74 6.99
CA GLY A 207 -6.14 -11.99 7.54
C GLY A 207 -4.69 -12.34 7.28
N SER A 208 -4.39 -13.61 7.52
CA SER A 208 -3.07 -14.21 7.39
C SER A 208 -2.09 -13.74 8.47
N SER A 209 -1.11 -12.92 8.13
CA SER A 209 -0.04 -12.49 9.03
C SER A 209 -0.10 -10.99 9.29
N VAL A 210 0.66 -10.53 10.28
CA VAL A 210 0.85 -9.11 10.61
C VAL A 210 2.24 -8.67 10.19
N ASP A 211 2.30 -7.63 9.36
CA ASP A 211 3.52 -6.92 8.98
C ASP A 211 3.55 -5.58 9.72
N LEU A 212 4.69 -5.22 10.29
CA LEU A 212 4.91 -3.94 10.97
C LEU A 212 6.17 -3.26 10.44
N VAL A 213 6.15 -1.94 10.38
CA VAL A 213 7.36 -1.11 10.22
C VAL A 213 7.40 -0.05 11.31
N ALA A 214 8.50 0.00 12.05
CA ALA A 214 8.77 1.09 12.98
C ALA A 214 9.78 2.04 12.34
N VAL A 215 9.48 3.34 12.33
CA VAL A 215 10.35 4.40 11.79
C VAL A 215 10.72 5.32 12.93
N ASP A 216 12.01 5.59 13.08
CA ASP A 216 12.60 6.49 14.07
C ASP A 216 13.68 7.36 13.41
N LYS A 217 14.40 8.16 14.22
CA LYS A 217 15.49 9.02 13.76
C LYS A 217 16.69 8.24 13.21
N ASP A 218 16.88 6.99 13.64
CA ASP A 218 18.05 6.17 13.32
C ASP A 218 17.79 5.32 12.06
N GLY A 219 16.51 5.12 11.70
CA GLY A 219 16.10 4.53 10.43
C GLY A 219 14.73 3.90 10.50
N HIS A 220 14.61 2.71 9.92
CA HIS A 220 13.39 1.91 9.98
C HIS A 220 13.69 0.44 10.27
N ASP A 221 12.78 -0.21 10.98
CA ASP A 221 12.80 -1.64 11.31
C ASP A 221 11.53 -2.28 10.73
N HIS A 222 11.66 -2.90 9.55
CA HIS A 222 10.56 -3.54 8.83
C HIS A 222 10.52 -5.04 9.17
N LYS A 223 9.47 -5.46 9.90
CA LYS A 223 9.23 -6.84 10.30
C LYS A 223 8.06 -7.43 9.54
N ARG A 224 8.39 -8.24 8.54
CA ARG A 224 7.42 -9.07 7.83
C ARG A 224 7.10 -10.33 8.60
N THR A 225 5.82 -10.73 8.57
CA THR A 225 5.28 -11.93 9.22
C THR A 225 5.64 -11.98 10.70
N LEU A 226 5.57 -10.83 11.40
CA LEU A 226 5.92 -10.73 12.82
C LEU A 226 5.06 -11.67 13.65
N ARG A 227 3.77 -11.78 13.31
CA ARG A 227 2.84 -12.72 13.90
C ARG A 227 2.11 -13.47 12.81
N ASN A 228 2.05 -14.79 12.96
CA ASN A 228 1.32 -15.70 12.08
C ASN A 228 0.36 -16.54 12.90
N TYR A 229 -0.83 -16.02 13.12
CA TYR A 229 -1.84 -16.65 13.97
C TYR A 229 -2.52 -17.84 13.30
N ASN A 230 -2.69 -17.76 11.97
CA ASN A 230 -3.45 -18.71 11.20
C ASN A 230 -2.53 -19.53 10.29
N HIS A 231 -2.09 -20.69 10.79
CA HIS A 231 -1.35 -21.66 9.99
C HIS A 231 -2.29 -22.73 9.43
N LYS A 232 -1.90 -23.34 8.30
CA LYS A 232 -2.63 -24.47 7.71
C LYS A 232 -2.47 -25.69 8.63
N ALA A 233 -3.47 -25.94 9.48
CA ALA A 233 -3.45 -27.03 10.46
C ALA A 233 -3.48 -28.42 9.79
N TYR A 234 -4.34 -28.61 8.78
CA TYR A 234 -4.47 -29.87 8.08
C TYR A 234 -3.68 -29.87 6.76
N LYS A 235 -2.74 -30.81 6.63
CA LYS A 235 -2.19 -31.23 5.35
C LYS A 235 -2.82 -32.57 5.00
N SER A 236 -3.35 -32.68 3.78
CA SER A 236 -3.88 -33.93 3.25
C SER A 236 -2.83 -35.04 3.40
N THR A 237 -3.25 -36.19 3.92
CA THR A 237 -2.41 -37.41 3.93
C THR A 237 -2.27 -38.01 2.52
N ILE A 238 -3.18 -37.65 1.61
CA ILE A 238 -3.09 -37.98 0.20
C ILE A 238 -2.10 -37.02 -0.44
N GLU A 239 -1.03 -37.58 -0.99
CA GLU A 239 -0.01 -36.87 -1.75
C GLU A 239 -0.29 -37.05 -3.25
N TYR A 240 -0.48 -35.95 -3.98
CA TYR A 240 -0.78 -35.96 -5.41
C TYR A 240 0.50 -35.96 -6.27
N ASN A 241 1.38 -36.93 -6.02
CA ASN A 241 2.62 -37.11 -6.78
C ASN A 241 2.38 -38.09 -7.93
N PHE A 242 2.04 -37.56 -9.11
CA PHE A 242 1.87 -38.38 -10.29
C PHE A 242 3.20 -38.62 -11.01
N PRO A 243 3.53 -39.87 -11.41
CA PRO A 243 4.73 -40.16 -12.20
C PRO A 243 4.77 -39.37 -13.51
N ARG A 244 5.97 -39.06 -14.00
CA ARG A 244 6.13 -38.41 -15.30
C ARG A 244 5.55 -39.31 -16.40
N GLY A 245 4.76 -38.72 -17.31
CA GLY A 245 4.14 -39.44 -18.44
C GLY A 245 2.66 -39.79 -18.25
N VAL A 246 2.04 -39.50 -17.09
CA VAL A 246 0.60 -39.74 -16.88
C VAL A 246 -0.32 -38.79 -17.66
N THR A 247 0.20 -37.63 -18.08
CA THR A 247 -0.55 -36.63 -18.83
C THR A 247 -0.33 -36.86 -20.32
N PRO A 248 -1.37 -37.19 -21.12
CA PRO A 248 -1.21 -37.37 -22.56
C PRO A 248 -0.78 -36.07 -23.24
N VAL A 249 0.39 -36.08 -23.88
CA VAL A 249 0.92 -34.94 -24.63
C VAL A 249 0.66 -35.15 -26.12
N LYS A 250 0.03 -34.18 -26.80
CA LYS A 250 -0.28 -34.28 -28.24
C LYS A 250 0.93 -34.01 -29.12
N LYS A 251 1.72 -32.98 -28.77
CA LYS A 251 2.91 -32.55 -29.50
C LYS A 251 3.89 -31.91 -28.52
N GLU A 252 5.17 -32.17 -28.71
CA GLU A 252 6.28 -31.53 -27.99
C GLU A 252 7.20 -30.87 -29.02
N TYR A 253 7.67 -29.66 -28.73
CA TYR A 253 8.59 -28.92 -29.59
C TYR A 253 9.86 -28.62 -28.78
N PRO A 254 10.93 -29.42 -28.92
CA PRO A 254 12.18 -29.14 -28.24
C PRO A 254 12.82 -27.89 -28.85
N LEU A 255 13.03 -26.86 -28.04
CA LEU A 255 13.81 -25.68 -28.43
C LEU A 255 15.29 -25.98 -28.21
N VAL A 256 16.05 -26.11 -29.31
CA VAL A 256 17.51 -26.22 -29.26
C VAL A 256 18.08 -24.81 -29.33
N ILE A 257 18.51 -24.29 -28.18
CA ILE A 257 19.23 -23.02 -28.13
C ILE A 257 20.67 -23.30 -28.56
N THR A 258 21.09 -22.71 -29.67
CA THR A 258 22.49 -22.72 -30.14
C THR A 258 23.03 -21.31 -29.95
N GLU A 259 24.15 -21.18 -29.21
CA GLU A 259 24.90 -19.94 -29.19
C GLU A 259 25.65 -19.82 -30.52
N VAL A 260 25.22 -18.88 -31.36
CA VAL A 260 25.89 -18.57 -32.62
C VAL A 260 26.70 -17.31 -32.39
N SER A 261 28.01 -17.36 -32.62
CA SER A 261 28.86 -16.16 -32.64
C SER A 261 28.37 -15.25 -33.75
N ALA A 262 28.36 -13.92 -33.51
CA ALA A 262 27.98 -12.95 -34.53
C ALA A 262 28.85 -13.01 -35.81
N MET A 263 29.98 -13.72 -35.77
CA MET A 263 30.85 -13.98 -36.93
C MET A 263 30.40 -15.16 -37.81
N ASP A 264 29.50 -16.03 -37.32
CA ASP A 264 29.05 -17.24 -38.03
C ASP A 264 27.69 -17.07 -38.72
N LEU A 265 27.16 -15.84 -38.75
CA LEU A 265 25.95 -15.46 -39.49
C LEU A 265 26.34 -14.73 -40.77
N GLU A 266 26.67 -15.49 -41.83
CA GLU A 266 26.73 -15.01 -43.24
C GLU A 266 25.36 -15.11 -43.93
#